data_AF-A0A7L5XV26-F1
#
_entry.id   AF-A0A7L5XV26-F1
#
_cell.length_a   1.000
_cell.length_b   1.000
_cell.length_c   1.000
_cell.angle_alpha   90.00
_cell.angle_beta   90.00
_cell.angle_gamma   90.00
#
_symmetry.space_group_name_H-M   'P 1'
#
loop_
_entity.id
_entity.type
_entity.pdbx_description
1 polymer ?
#
loop_
_entity_poly.entity_id
_entity_poly.type
_entity_poly.pdbx_seq_one_letter_code
_entity_poly.pdbx_strand_id
1 'polypeptide(L)'
;MIAIKVGVEGNLLIGPAGSAGTYSAGVRVVVRAMKDQRVLSTRSYRVSATAGGSQAAPFTLVTETFTVPYLQEYASDDYEIVVAFEGSKPAATGGRRAGRR
;
A
#
# COMPACT_ATOMS: atom_id res chain seq x y z
N MET A 1 1.48 -25.64 5.57
CA MET A 1 1.35 -24.17 5.60
C MET A 1 2.33 -23.62 4.58
N ILE A 2 1.91 -22.63 3.80
CA ILE A 2 2.77 -21.96 2.82
C ILE A 2 3.17 -20.60 3.37
N ALA A 3 4.45 -20.27 3.18
CA ALA A 3 4.99 -18.95 3.43
C ALA A 3 4.99 -18.13 2.13
N ILE A 4 4.31 -16.99 2.13
CA ILE A 4 4.23 -16.06 1.00
C ILE A 4 4.90 -14.75 1.40
N LYS A 5 5.82 -14.27 0.58
CA LYS A 5 6.44 -12.95 0.73
C LYS A 5 6.19 -12.14 -0.54
N VAL A 6 5.70 -10.92 -0.38
CA VAL A 6 5.26 -10.08 -1.50
C VAL A 6 6.15 -8.85 -1.58
N GLY A 7 6.72 -8.59 -2.75
CA GLY A 7 7.36 -7.32 -3.09
C GLY A 7 6.37 -6.47 -3.89
N VAL A 8 6.20 -5.22 -3.49
CA VAL A 8 5.39 -4.21 -4.18
C VAL A 8 6.29 -3.04 -4.52
N GLU A 9 6.31 -2.67 -5.79
CA GLU A 9 6.97 -1.46 -6.28
C GLU A 9 5.90 -0.55 -6.91
N GLY A 10 6.03 0.75 -6.67
CA GLY A 10 5.10 1.72 -7.24
C GLY A 10 5.75 3.09 -7.36
N ASN A 11 5.02 4.02 -7.98
CA ASN A 11 5.46 5.39 -8.17
C ASN A 11 4.44 6.37 -7.61
N LEU A 12 4.94 7.36 -6.87
CA LEU A 12 4.21 8.57 -6.53
C LEU A 12 4.23 9.50 -7.73
N LEU A 13 3.05 9.91 -8.19
CA LEU A 13 2.89 10.93 -9.23
C LEU A 13 2.28 12.19 -8.62
N ILE A 14 2.90 13.33 -8.93
CA ILE A 14 2.46 14.65 -8.44
C ILE A 14 1.75 15.38 -9.57
N GLY A 15 0.50 15.78 -9.33
CA GLY A 15 -0.28 16.59 -10.27
C GLY A 15 0.23 18.04 -10.38
N PRO A 16 -0.27 18.84 -11.34
CA PRO A 16 0.25 20.19 -11.61
C PRO A 16 0.26 21.15 -10.41
N ALA A 17 -0.67 20.97 -9.46
CA ALA A 17 -0.76 21.79 -8.26
C ALA A 17 0.07 21.26 -7.07
N GLY A 18 0.75 20.13 -7.23
CA GLY A 18 1.53 19.52 -6.15
C GLY A 18 2.95 20.07 -6.06
N SER A 19 3.53 19.99 -4.87
CA SER A 19 4.85 20.52 -4.55
C SER A 19 5.85 19.41 -4.25
N ALA A 20 7.14 19.76 -4.20
CA ALA A 20 8.13 18.86 -3.62
C ALA A 20 7.76 18.52 -2.16
N GLY A 21 8.10 17.30 -1.73
CA GLY A 21 7.82 16.85 -0.37
C GLY A 21 7.83 15.32 -0.21
N THR A 22 7.67 14.88 1.04
CA THR A 22 7.48 13.47 1.37
C THR A 22 6.00 13.17 1.52
N TYR A 23 5.52 12.22 0.73
CA TYR A 23 4.14 11.75 0.76
C TYR A 23 4.11 10.35 1.37
N SER A 24 3.09 10.07 2.17
CA SER A 24 2.86 8.74 2.74
C SER A 24 1.47 8.24 2.42
N ALA A 25 1.37 6.95 2.12
CA ALA A 25 0.11 6.27 1.85
C ALA A 25 0.04 4.96 2.65
N GLY A 26 -1.16 4.56 3.03
CA GLY A 26 -1.40 3.21 3.51
C GLY A 26 -1.50 2.25 2.33
N VAL A 27 -0.90 1.08 2.44
CA VAL A 27 -1.03 -0.02 1.48
C VAL A 27 -1.48 -1.24 2.26
N ARG A 28 -2.63 -1.81 1.89
CA ARG A 28 -3.14 -3.06 2.42
C ARG A 28 -2.83 -4.18 1.45
N VAL A 29 -2.22 -5.25 1.96
CA VAL A 29 -2.00 -6.50 1.24
C VAL A 29 -2.90 -7.56 1.86
N VAL A 30 -3.76 -8.15 1.03
CA VAL A 30 -4.73 -9.17 1.41
C VAL A 30 -4.38 -10.44 0.66
N VAL A 31 -4.27 -11.56 1.39
CA VAL A 31 -4.21 -12.89 0.79
C VAL A 31 -5.58 -13.52 0.98
N ARG A 32 -6.25 -13.85 -0.12
CA ARG A 32 -7.56 -14.50 -0.11
C ARG A 32 -7.56 -15.77 -0.94
N ALA A 33 -8.45 -16.69 -0.59
CA ALA A 33 -8.70 -17.88 -1.39
C ALA A 33 -9.37 -17.48 -2.71
N MET A 34 -8.89 -18.01 -3.83
CA MET A 34 -9.40 -17.67 -5.15
C MET A 34 -10.86 -18.15 -5.35
N LYS A 35 -11.19 -19.33 -4.82
CA LYS A 35 -12.47 -20.02 -5.04
C LYS A 35 -13.68 -19.28 -4.46
N ASP A 36 -13.57 -18.80 -3.22
CA ASP A 36 -14.67 -18.21 -2.46
C ASP A 36 -14.37 -16.77 -2.00
N GLN A 37 -13.23 -16.22 -2.42
CA GLN A 37 -12.74 -14.89 -2.05
C GLN A 37 -12.54 -14.70 -0.54
N ARG A 38 -12.52 -15.79 0.23
CA ARG A 38 -12.36 -15.72 1.68
C ARG A 38 -10.99 -15.16 2.04
N VAL A 39 -10.98 -14.10 2.82
CA VAL A 39 -9.75 -13.50 3.34
C VAL A 39 -9.07 -14.47 4.30
N LEU A 40 -7.83 -14.84 4.00
CA LEU A 40 -7.01 -15.73 4.82
C LEU A 40 -6.04 -14.94 5.70
N SER A 41 -5.51 -13.85 5.16
CA SER A 41 -4.63 -12.95 5.89
C SER A 41 -4.71 -11.53 5.33
N THR A 42 -4.44 -10.54 6.17
CA THR A 42 -4.44 -9.14 5.79
C THR A 42 -3.39 -8.42 6.62
N ARG A 43 -2.60 -7.56 5.98
CA ARG A 43 -1.67 -6.66 6.64
C ARG A 43 -1.71 -5.29 5.99
N SER A 44 -1.62 -4.26 6.82
CA SER A 44 -1.52 -2.88 6.38
C SER A 44 -0.11 -2.36 6.63
N TYR A 45 0.43 -1.66 5.65
CA TYR A 45 1.76 -1.08 5.63
C TYR A 45 1.65 0.40 5.36
N ARG A 46 2.64 1.16 5.82
CA ARG A 46 2.78 2.57 5.45
C ARG A 46 3.97 2.70 4.52
N VAL A 47 3.73 3.20 3.31
CA VAL A 47 4.77 3.50 2.33
C VAL A 47 4.98 5.00 2.25
N SER A 48 6.19 5.43 1.91
CA SER A 48 6.53 6.82 1.69
C SER A 48 7.41 6.98 0.47
N ALA A 49 7.16 8.04 -0.30
CA ALA A 49 8.00 8.47 -1.40
C ALA A 49 8.31 9.96 -1.25
N THR A 50 9.54 10.35 -1.57
CA THR A 50 9.98 11.75 -1.55
C THR A 50 10.18 12.22 -2.97
N ALA A 51 9.41 13.24 -3.38
CA ALA A 51 9.48 13.81 -4.72
C ALA A 51 10.12 15.21 -4.69
N GLY A 52 11.00 15.46 -5.66
CA GLY A 52 11.70 16.73 -5.83
C GLY A 52 10.92 17.81 -6.61
N GLY A 53 9.60 17.65 -6.81
CA GLY A 53 8.77 18.55 -7.63
C GLY A 53 7.84 17.76 -8.54
N SER A 54 7.70 18.14 -9.80
CA SER A 54 6.83 17.47 -10.80
C SER A 54 7.34 16.10 -11.29
N GLN A 55 8.25 15.46 -10.56
CA GLN A 55 8.86 14.20 -10.95
C GLN A 55 8.19 13.03 -10.23
N ALA A 56 8.09 11.90 -10.93
CA ALA A 56 7.68 10.63 -10.32
C ALA A 56 8.73 10.21 -9.29
N ALA A 57 8.28 9.70 -8.13
CA ALA A 57 9.16 9.19 -7.09
C ALA A 57 8.82 7.72 -6.78
N PRO A 58 9.76 6.78 -6.92
CA PRO A 58 9.50 5.38 -6.64
C PRO A 58 9.36 5.10 -5.14
N PHE A 59 8.57 4.09 -4.80
CA PHE A 59 8.55 3.46 -3.48
C PHE A 59 8.57 1.95 -3.63
N THR A 60 9.15 1.28 -2.63
CA THR A 60 9.13 -0.18 -2.52
C THR A 60 8.59 -0.59 -1.16
N LEU A 61 7.90 -1.72 -1.14
CA LEU A 61 7.38 -2.36 0.04
C LEU A 61 7.66 -3.86 -0.09
N VAL A 62 8.38 -4.40 0.88
CA VAL A 62 8.52 -5.84 1.02
C VAL A 62 7.71 -6.24 2.24
N THR A 63 6.70 -7.09 2.04
CA THR A 63 5.85 -7.52 3.14
C THR A 63 6.63 -8.44 4.08
N GLU A 64 6.13 -8.51 5.30
CA GLU A 64 6.41 -9.65 6.15
C GLU A 64 5.83 -10.92 5.53
N THR A 65 6.34 -12.06 5.98
CA THR A 65 5.84 -13.36 5.52
C THR A 65 4.40 -13.56 5.98
N PHE A 66 3.54 -13.92 5.04
CA PHE A 66 2.20 -14.43 5.29
C PHE A 66 2.26 -15.96 5.40
N THR A 67 1.63 -16.51 6.42
CA THR A 67 1.46 -17.96 6.56
C THR A 67 0.02 -18.31 6.28
N VAL A 68 -0.21 -19.13 5.24
CA VAL A 68 -1.57 -19.54 4.84
C VAL A 68 -1.71 -21.07 4.85
N PRO A 69 -2.91 -21.59 5.16
CA PRO A 69 -3.18 -23.03 5.17
C PRO A 69 -3.28 -23.56 3.75
N TYR A 70 -2.83 -24.79 3.50
CA TYR A 70 -3.07 -25.49 2.23
C TYR A 70 -4.57 -25.64 1.98
N LEU A 71 -5.07 -25.18 0.83
CA LEU A 71 -6.49 -25.28 0.47
C LEU A 71 -6.76 -26.52 -0.40
N GLN A 72 -5.91 -26.82 -1.39
CA GLN A 72 -5.95 -28.03 -2.22
C GLN A 72 -4.54 -28.64 -2.42
N GLU A 73 -4.47 -29.80 -3.07
CA GLU A 73 -3.20 -30.49 -3.40
C GLU A 73 -2.26 -29.62 -4.28
N TYR A 74 -2.81 -28.76 -5.14
CA TYR A 74 -2.06 -27.81 -5.99
C TYR A 74 -2.09 -26.41 -5.41
N ALA A 75 -1.35 -26.24 -4.32
CA ALA A 75 -1.49 -25.11 -3.44
C ALA A 75 -1.05 -23.73 -4.00
N SER A 76 -0.39 -23.68 -5.15
CA SER A 76 0.06 -22.42 -5.77
C SER A 76 -1.06 -21.69 -6.53
N ASP A 77 -2.10 -22.41 -6.96
CA ASP A 77 -3.19 -21.86 -7.77
C ASP A 77 -4.40 -21.41 -6.93
N ASP A 78 -4.31 -21.54 -5.60
CA ASP A 78 -5.45 -21.34 -4.71
C ASP A 78 -5.56 -19.93 -4.12
N TYR A 79 -4.56 -19.06 -4.31
CA TYR A 79 -4.50 -17.76 -3.64
C TYR A 79 -4.47 -16.58 -4.60
N GLU A 80 -5.16 -15.53 -4.20
CA GLU A 80 -5.10 -14.23 -4.82
C GLU A 80 -4.49 -13.23 -3.84
N ILE A 81 -3.51 -12.46 -4.32
CA ILE A 81 -2.88 -11.37 -3.56
C ILE A 81 -3.48 -10.05 -4.05
N VAL A 82 -4.28 -9.42 -3.21
CA VAL A 82 -4.88 -8.11 -3.49
C VAL A 82 -4.08 -7.04 -2.80
N VAL A 83 -3.56 -6.08 -3.58
CA VAL A 83 -2.87 -4.90 -3.08
C VAL A 83 -3.77 -3.69 -3.29
N ALA A 84 -4.09 -2.98 -2.21
CA ALA A 84 -4.96 -1.82 -2.22
C ALA A 84 -4.31 -0.63 -1.51
N PHE A 85 -4.46 0.57 -2.06
CA PHE A 85 -4.13 1.78 -1.32
C PHE A 85 -5.24 2.07 -0.31
N GLU A 86 -4.88 2.28 0.95
CA GLU A 86 -5.80 2.79 1.96
C GLU A 86 -5.86 4.31 1.82
N GLY A 87 -7.07 4.84 1.68
CA GLY A 87 -7.28 6.27 1.51
C GLY A 87 -6.66 7.06 2.65
N SER A 88 -5.61 7.81 2.36
CA SER A 88 -5.16 8.90 3.21
C SER A 88 -6.11 10.07 2.95
N LYS A 89 -6.92 10.43 3.95
CA LYS A 89 -7.47 11.79 4.01
C LYS A 89 -6.29 12.73 3.80
N PRO A 90 -6.36 13.73 2.89
CA PRO A 90 -5.31 14.72 2.77
C PRO A 90 -5.05 15.26 4.17
N ALA A 91 -3.80 15.24 4.63
CA ALA A 91 -3.45 15.96 5.84
C ALA A 91 -3.88 17.40 5.60
N ALA A 92 -4.90 17.85 6.33
CA ALA A 92 -5.42 19.20 6.18
C ALA A 92 -4.22 20.14 6.33
N THR A 93 -3.87 20.85 5.25
CA THR A 93 -2.91 21.94 5.31
C THR A 93 -3.43 22.87 6.38
N GLY A 94 -2.77 22.86 7.54
CA GLY A 94 -3.08 23.73 8.65
C GLY A 94 -2.96 25.16 8.15
N GLY A 95 -4.07 25.74 7.74
CA GLY A 95 -4.18 27.17 7.52
C GLY A 95 -3.77 27.81 8.82
N ARG A 96 -2.54 28.35 8.86
CA ARG A 96 -2.13 29.28 9.90
C ARG A 96 -3.17 30.41 9.84
N ARG A 97 -4.11 30.35 10.78
CA ARG A 97 -5.12 31.38 11.01
C ARG A 97 -4.38 32.71 11.05
N ALA A 98 -4.66 33.53 10.03
CA ALA A 98 -4.45 34.96 10.11
C ALA A 98 -5.13 35.43 11.40
N GLY A 99 -4.31 35.89 12.34
CA GLY A 99 -4.70 36.10 13.72
C GLY A 99 -3.89 37.23 14.33
N ARG A 100 -4.35 38.45 14.06
CA ARG A 100 -4.57 39.50 15.07
C ARG A 100 -3.33 40.10 15.75
N ARG A 101 -2.90 41.26 15.26
CA ARG A 101 -2.80 42.52 16.03
C ARG A 101 -2.45 43.69 15.12
#